data_AF-A0A1Q5LFK7-F1
#
_entry.id   AF-A0A1Q5LFK7-F1
#
_cell.length_a   1.000
_cell.length_b   1.000
_cell.length_c   1.000
_cell.angle_alpha   90.00
_cell.angle_beta   90.00
_cell.angle_gamma   90.00
#
_symmetry.space_group_name_H-M   'P 1'
#
loop_
_entity.id
_entity.type
_entity.pdbx_description
1 polymer ?
#
loop_
_entity_poly.entity_id
_entity_poly.type
_entity_poly.pdbx_seq_one_letter_code
_entity_poly.pdbx_strand_id
1 'polypeptide(L)'
;MLSARSLFQEIIDNDDSYQLFCSIAASGETQGGWENARIAALVPESMRELAPKITRHGADEDKHGRIFTALLKKRGLEPVPVPPETDYTMLLEQRGIGLAHEKLRRDQRLSEEDILVYLSHSRVTEQRAADQMDMLVKHFGDHPEVGKAIRMICNDEDNHLAYCHEELLGLAYAGHGRTIQRTLRECALAEIAVYRDVSLAVMDHMGRILKWPRAKRAALSMGIRGMYAYERAGGWRRMVDLRMPERRDALGGPAEPAPAF
;
A
#
# COMPACT_ATOMS: atom_id res chain seq x y z
N MET A 1 -1.10 -12.32 -25.75
CA MET A 1 -0.62 -10.91 -25.85
C MET A 1 -0.16 -10.48 -24.48
N LEU A 2 0.91 -9.69 -24.36
CA LEU A 2 1.38 -9.19 -23.07
C LEU A 2 0.48 -8.02 -22.63
N SER A 3 -0.39 -8.26 -21.64
CA SER A 3 -1.20 -7.22 -21.00
C SER A 3 -1.21 -7.41 -19.49
N ALA A 4 -1.59 -6.36 -18.75
CA ALA A 4 -1.79 -6.47 -17.30
C ALA A 4 -2.77 -7.59 -16.95
N ARG A 5 -3.91 -7.64 -17.65
CA ARG A 5 -4.91 -8.71 -17.50
C ARG A 5 -4.31 -10.10 -17.73
N SER A 6 -3.58 -10.34 -18.82
CA SER A 6 -3.01 -11.67 -19.08
C SER A 6 -1.97 -12.05 -18.02
N LEU A 7 -1.17 -11.08 -17.56
CA LEU A 7 -0.12 -11.28 -16.57
C LEU A 7 -0.69 -11.73 -15.23
N PHE A 8 -1.68 -11.00 -14.71
CA PHE A 8 -2.32 -11.34 -13.45
C PHE A 8 -3.16 -12.62 -13.55
N GLN A 9 -3.78 -12.90 -14.71
CA GLN A 9 -4.48 -14.15 -14.91
C GLN A 9 -3.52 -15.35 -14.79
N GLU A 10 -2.32 -15.28 -15.39
CA GLU A 10 -1.31 -16.33 -15.23
C GLU A 10 -0.87 -16.53 -13.77
N ILE A 11 -0.80 -15.45 -12.98
CA ILE A 11 -0.50 -15.53 -11.54
C ILE A 11 -1.65 -16.19 -10.77
N ILE A 12 -2.90 -15.82 -11.09
CA ILE A 12 -4.10 -16.34 -10.43
C ILE A 12 -4.34 -17.81 -10.79
N ASP A 13 -4.05 -18.24 -12.02
CA ASP A 13 -4.36 -19.60 -12.49
C ASP A 13 -3.35 -20.66 -12.01
N ASN A 14 -2.25 -20.26 -11.38
CA ASN A 14 -1.23 -21.16 -10.86
C ASN A 14 -1.08 -21.01 -9.34
N ASP A 15 -1.26 -22.12 -8.63
CA ASP A 15 -1.31 -22.10 -7.16
C ASP A 15 -0.01 -21.63 -6.51
N ASP A 16 1.17 -22.01 -7.02
CA ASP A 16 2.46 -21.57 -6.45
C ASP A 16 2.64 -20.04 -6.59
N SER A 17 2.31 -19.47 -7.75
CA SER A 17 2.42 -18.01 -7.95
C SER A 17 1.35 -17.25 -7.20
N TYR A 18 0.12 -17.78 -7.15
CA TYR A 18 -0.97 -17.21 -6.39
C TYR A 18 -0.64 -17.22 -4.89
N GLN A 19 -0.09 -18.34 -4.40
CA GLN A 19 0.32 -18.52 -3.01
C GLN A 19 1.34 -17.46 -2.60
N LEU A 20 2.39 -17.30 -3.40
CA LEU A 20 3.42 -16.29 -3.14
C LEU A 20 2.84 -14.87 -3.24
N PHE A 21 2.04 -14.58 -4.26
CA PHE A 21 1.46 -13.25 -4.45
C PHE A 21 0.56 -12.83 -3.28
N CYS A 22 -0.35 -13.71 -2.84
CA CYS A 22 -1.20 -13.46 -1.69
C CYS A 22 -0.41 -13.40 -0.37
N SER A 23 0.69 -14.16 -0.24
CA SER A 23 1.54 -14.10 0.98
C SER A 23 2.28 -12.77 1.08
N ILE A 24 2.80 -12.25 -0.03
CA ILE A 24 3.44 -10.92 -0.11
C ILE A 24 2.43 -9.85 0.29
N ALA A 25 1.24 -9.87 -0.32
CA ALA A 25 0.19 -8.91 -0.01
C ALA A 25 -0.22 -9.00 1.47
N ALA A 26 -0.59 -10.19 1.95
CA ALA A 26 -1.01 -10.40 3.34
C ALA A 26 0.01 -9.90 4.38
N SER A 27 1.30 -10.11 4.12
CA SER A 27 2.38 -9.64 4.99
C SER A 27 2.46 -8.11 5.04
N GLY A 28 2.37 -7.45 3.88
CA GLY A 28 2.37 -5.99 3.78
C GLY A 28 1.20 -5.36 4.53
N GLU A 29 -0.01 -5.86 4.30
CA GLU A 29 -1.23 -5.36 4.95
C GLU A 29 -1.20 -5.57 6.47
N THR A 30 -0.76 -6.74 6.93
CA THR A 30 -0.66 -7.04 8.38
C THR A 30 0.37 -6.13 9.07
N GLN A 31 1.45 -5.81 8.37
CA GLN A 31 2.44 -4.87 8.88
C GLN A 31 1.86 -3.45 8.95
N GLY A 32 1.17 -2.98 7.91
CA GLY A 32 0.47 -1.70 7.90
C GLY A 32 -0.56 -1.58 9.03
N GLY A 33 -1.30 -2.65 9.32
CA GLY A 33 -2.21 -2.73 10.46
C GLY A 33 -1.52 -2.56 11.80
N TRP A 34 -0.41 -3.28 12.03
CA TRP A 34 0.40 -3.14 13.25
C TRP A 34 0.99 -1.73 13.40
N GLU A 35 1.54 -1.16 12.33
CA GLU A 35 2.14 0.19 12.34
C GLU A 35 1.11 1.24 12.73
N ASN A 36 -0.05 1.25 12.07
CA ASN A 36 -1.14 2.17 12.37
C ASN A 36 -1.68 1.99 13.80
N ALA A 37 -1.85 0.75 14.27
CA ALA A 37 -2.28 0.50 15.65
C ALA A 37 -1.28 1.08 16.68
N ARG A 38 0.03 0.97 16.41
CA ARG A 38 1.06 1.59 17.26
C ARG A 38 1.03 3.11 17.17
N ILE A 39 0.90 3.68 15.98
CA ILE A 39 0.82 5.13 15.81
C ILE A 39 -0.39 5.70 16.56
N ALA A 40 -1.56 5.08 16.43
CA ALA A 40 -2.78 5.46 17.13
C ALA A 40 -2.62 5.47 18.66
N ALA A 41 -1.92 4.47 19.21
CA ALA A 41 -1.65 4.39 20.64
C ALA A 41 -0.66 5.45 21.15
N LEU A 42 0.17 6.00 20.25
CA LEU A 42 1.25 6.92 20.60
C LEU A 42 1.00 8.37 20.16
N VAL A 43 -0.18 8.67 19.59
CA VAL A 43 -0.54 10.03 19.15
C VAL A 43 -0.36 11.06 20.29
N PRO A 44 0.26 12.23 20.03
CA PRO A 44 0.39 13.27 21.04
C PRO A 44 -0.97 13.87 21.42
N GLU A 45 -1.06 14.41 22.64
CA GLU A 45 -2.31 15.00 23.16
C GLU A 45 -2.90 16.07 22.25
N SER A 46 -2.04 16.91 21.65
CA SER A 46 -2.44 17.99 20.75
C SER A 46 -3.08 17.52 19.45
N MET A 47 -2.94 16.23 19.11
CA MET A 47 -3.49 15.62 17.89
C MET A 47 -4.38 14.42 18.19
N ARG A 48 -4.88 14.29 19.43
CA ARG A 48 -5.65 13.11 19.88
C ARG A 48 -6.86 12.78 18.99
N GLU A 49 -7.47 13.79 18.36
CA GLU A 49 -8.58 13.62 17.42
C GLU A 49 -8.26 12.73 16.20
N LEU A 50 -6.97 12.56 15.85
CA LEU A 50 -6.54 11.65 14.78
C LEU A 50 -6.54 10.18 15.19
N ALA A 51 -6.44 9.88 16.49
CA ALA A 51 -6.25 8.51 16.96
C ALA A 51 -7.39 7.54 16.52
N PRO A 52 -8.68 7.92 16.53
CA PRO A 52 -9.74 7.06 16.00
C PRO A 52 -9.60 6.76 14.50
N LYS A 53 -9.22 7.76 13.68
CA LYS A 53 -9.05 7.58 12.23
C LYS A 53 -7.85 6.69 11.91
N ILE A 54 -6.73 6.89 12.61
CA ILE A 54 -5.54 6.03 12.50
C ILE A 54 -5.85 4.61 12.95
N THR A 55 -6.63 4.46 14.04
CA THR A 55 -7.10 3.15 14.52
C THR A 55 -7.93 2.45 13.45
N ARG A 56 -8.84 3.16 12.81
CA ARG A 56 -9.65 2.62 11.72
C ARG A 56 -8.80 2.22 10.53
N HIS A 57 -7.88 3.08 10.10
CA HIS A 57 -6.94 2.77 9.02
C HIS A 57 -6.23 1.45 9.33
N GLY A 58 -5.61 1.32 10.50
CA GLY A 58 -4.96 0.06 10.88
C GLY A 58 -5.89 -1.15 10.92
N ALA A 59 -7.16 -0.99 11.31
CA ALA A 59 -8.14 -2.08 11.29
C ALA A 59 -8.53 -2.51 9.87
N ASP A 60 -8.57 -1.57 8.93
CA ASP A 60 -8.84 -1.82 7.51
C ASP A 60 -7.65 -2.55 6.85
N GLU A 61 -6.40 -2.16 7.13
CA GLU A 61 -5.18 -2.87 6.72
C GLU A 61 -5.15 -4.32 7.26
N ASP A 62 -5.39 -4.48 8.57
CA ASP A 62 -5.49 -5.80 9.22
C ASP A 62 -6.59 -6.67 8.57
N LYS A 63 -7.69 -6.04 8.13
CA LYS A 63 -8.77 -6.69 7.39
C LYS A 63 -8.28 -7.14 6.01
N HIS A 64 -7.52 -6.33 5.27
CA HIS A 64 -6.96 -6.71 3.98
C HIS A 64 -6.00 -7.90 4.10
N GLY A 65 -5.14 -7.92 5.11
CA GLY A 65 -4.25 -9.06 5.39
C GLY A 65 -5.03 -10.36 5.63
N ARG A 66 -6.13 -10.28 6.38
CA ARG A 66 -7.06 -11.42 6.58
C ARG A 66 -7.76 -11.84 5.29
N ILE A 67 -8.12 -10.90 4.40
CA ILE A 67 -8.73 -11.20 3.11
C ILE A 67 -7.76 -12.02 2.25
N PHE A 68 -6.51 -11.61 2.12
CA PHE A 68 -5.50 -12.37 1.36
C PHE A 68 -5.23 -13.75 1.97
N THR A 69 -5.22 -13.86 3.30
CA THR A 69 -5.10 -15.15 3.98
C THR A 69 -6.32 -16.05 3.74
N ALA A 70 -7.53 -15.49 3.72
CA ALA A 70 -8.75 -16.24 3.42
C ALA A 70 -8.76 -16.73 1.97
N LEU A 71 -8.25 -15.92 1.03
CA LEU A 71 -8.08 -16.28 -0.37
C LEU A 71 -7.14 -17.48 -0.56
N LEU A 72 -6.06 -17.58 0.23
CA LEU A 72 -5.19 -18.76 0.27
C LEU A 72 -5.94 -19.99 0.79
N LYS A 73 -6.59 -19.86 1.95
CA LYS A 73 -7.34 -20.95 2.59
C LYS A 73 -8.45 -21.51 1.71
N LYS A 74 -9.14 -20.65 0.94
CA LYS A 74 -10.16 -21.06 -0.02
C LYS A 74 -9.63 -22.03 -1.08
N ARG A 75 -8.33 -21.96 -1.40
CA ARG A 75 -7.63 -22.88 -2.29
C ARG A 75 -6.92 -24.04 -1.58
N GLY A 76 -7.03 -24.14 -0.25
CA GLY A 76 -6.27 -25.11 0.54
C GLY A 76 -4.77 -24.83 0.58
N LEU A 77 -4.38 -23.56 0.39
CA LEU A 77 -2.99 -23.11 0.43
C LEU A 77 -2.68 -22.45 1.78
N GLU A 78 -1.49 -22.69 2.30
CA GLU A 78 -0.95 -21.99 3.47
C GLU A 78 -0.06 -20.81 3.05
N PRO A 79 0.09 -19.75 3.87
CA PRO A 79 1.06 -18.69 3.59
C PRO A 79 2.49 -19.21 3.45
N VAL A 80 3.27 -18.61 2.55
CA VAL A 80 4.69 -18.92 2.37
C VAL A 80 5.58 -17.77 2.85
N PRO A 81 6.85 -18.03 3.20
CA PRO A 81 7.80 -16.97 3.55
C PRO A 81 7.91 -15.93 2.43
N VAL A 82 7.80 -14.66 2.81
CA VAL A 82 7.93 -13.52 1.89
C VAL A 82 9.42 -13.27 1.59
N PRO A 83 9.84 -13.26 0.31
CA PRO A 83 11.21 -12.89 -0.05
C PRO A 83 11.52 -11.46 0.40
N PRO A 84 12.65 -11.20 1.10
CA PRO A 84 12.97 -9.86 1.64
C PRO A 84 12.99 -8.75 0.59
N GLU A 85 13.40 -9.05 -0.64
CA GLU A 85 13.42 -8.09 -1.75
C GLU A 85 12.02 -7.72 -2.29
N THR A 86 10.97 -8.41 -1.81
CA THR A 86 9.57 -8.11 -2.12
C THR A 86 8.83 -7.43 -0.97
N ASP A 87 9.51 -7.28 0.18
CA ASP A 87 8.96 -6.64 1.37
C ASP A 87 8.99 -5.11 1.22
N TYR A 88 7.93 -4.58 0.62
CA TYR A 88 7.79 -3.18 0.26
C TYR A 88 7.96 -2.24 1.46
N THR A 89 7.29 -2.54 2.57
CA THR A 89 7.30 -1.70 3.77
C THR A 89 8.68 -1.70 4.41
N MET A 90 9.35 -2.85 4.50
CA MET A 90 10.70 -2.89 5.05
C MET A 90 11.74 -2.18 4.16
N LEU A 91 11.59 -2.26 2.84
CA LEU A 91 12.48 -1.55 1.91
C LEU A 91 12.28 -0.02 1.95
N LEU A 92 11.07 0.46 2.25
CA LEU A 92 10.82 1.87 2.51
C LEU A 92 11.50 2.34 3.79
N GLU A 93 11.34 1.61 4.89
CA GLU A 93 12.00 1.95 6.16
C GLU A 93 13.53 1.96 6.02
N GLN A 94 14.11 1.00 5.31
CA GLN A 94 15.56 0.97 5.05
C GLN A 94 16.06 2.22 4.31
N ARG A 95 15.19 2.93 3.59
CA ARG A 95 15.49 4.22 2.95
C ARG A 95 15.11 5.43 3.81
N GLY A 96 14.75 5.21 5.06
CA GLY A 96 14.35 6.25 6.02
C GLY A 96 12.97 6.83 5.73
N ILE A 97 12.10 6.08 5.07
CA ILE A 97 10.74 6.51 4.74
C ILE A 97 9.74 5.91 5.73
N GLY A 98 8.82 6.75 6.21
CA GLY A 98 7.86 6.38 7.26
C GLY A 98 8.44 6.48 8.68
N LEU A 99 7.72 5.93 9.65
CA LEU A 99 8.19 5.84 11.03
C LEU A 99 8.87 4.50 11.25
N ALA A 100 10.11 4.53 11.75
CA ALA A 100 10.87 3.30 11.98
C ALA A 100 10.20 2.39 13.02
N HIS A 101 10.26 1.06 12.80
CA HIS A 101 9.69 0.09 13.75
C HIS A 101 10.30 0.21 15.13
N GLU A 102 11.61 0.51 15.20
CA GLU A 102 12.28 0.75 16.47
C GLU A 102 11.61 1.88 17.26
N LYS A 103 11.16 2.93 16.58
CA LYS A 103 10.44 4.04 17.20
C LYS A 103 9.04 3.61 17.63
N LEU A 104 8.28 2.92 16.77
CA LEU A 104 6.91 2.48 17.06
C LEU A 104 6.83 1.45 18.19
N ARG A 105 7.88 0.63 18.38
CA ARG A 105 7.99 -0.32 19.49
C ARG A 105 8.27 0.35 20.84
N ARG A 106 8.75 1.59 20.86
CA ARG A 106 8.91 2.32 22.11
C ARG A 106 7.53 2.76 22.59
N ASP A 107 7.23 2.60 23.87
CA ASP A 107 6.02 3.15 24.51
C ASP A 107 6.21 4.63 24.86
N GLN A 108 6.65 5.42 23.88
CA GLN A 108 6.87 6.86 23.99
C GLN A 108 5.96 7.58 23.02
N ARG A 109 5.29 8.64 23.50
CA ARG A 109 4.42 9.47 22.66
C ARG A 109 5.21 10.00 21.46
N LEU A 110 4.57 9.96 20.29
CA LEU A 110 5.06 10.56 19.06
C LEU A 110 4.99 12.10 19.18
N SER A 111 5.86 12.76 18.43
CA SER A 111 5.78 14.21 18.25
C SER A 111 4.77 14.57 17.15
N GLU A 112 4.38 15.84 17.08
CA GLU A 112 3.57 16.35 15.97
C GLU A 112 4.29 16.18 14.62
N GLU A 113 5.61 16.33 14.59
CA GLU A 113 6.42 16.08 13.39
C GLU A 113 6.35 14.62 12.95
N ASP A 114 6.30 13.68 13.89
CA ASP A 114 6.16 12.26 13.56
C ASP A 114 4.81 11.94 12.93
N ILE A 115 3.72 12.52 13.44
CA ILE A 115 2.39 12.38 12.84
C ILE A 115 2.38 12.95 11.42
N LEU A 116 3.07 14.06 11.22
CA LEU A 116 3.18 14.71 9.91
C LEU A 116 3.98 13.85 8.92
N VAL A 117 5.07 13.22 9.39
CA VAL A 117 5.85 12.24 8.63
C VAL A 117 5.00 11.02 8.28
N TYR A 118 4.26 10.47 9.25
CA TYR A 118 3.34 9.36 9.03
C TYR A 118 2.27 9.69 7.98
N LEU A 119 1.54 10.80 8.12
CA LEU A 119 0.47 11.17 7.18
C LEU A 119 1.03 11.43 5.77
N SER A 120 2.21 12.04 5.67
CA SER A 120 2.86 12.29 4.38
C SER A 120 3.32 10.98 3.72
N HIS A 121 3.88 10.06 4.50
CA HIS A 121 4.25 8.73 4.05
C HIS A 121 3.03 7.94 3.59
N SER A 122 2.02 7.83 4.47
CA SER A 122 0.78 7.12 4.21
C SER A 122 0.10 7.67 2.97
N ARG A 123 -0.03 8.98 2.78
CA ARG A 123 -0.54 9.55 1.50
C ARG A 123 0.17 8.90 0.31
N VAL A 124 1.50 8.94 0.25
CA VAL A 124 2.25 8.45 -0.91
C VAL A 124 2.00 6.95 -1.15
N THR A 125 1.96 6.15 -0.08
CA THR A 125 1.68 4.70 -0.18
C THR A 125 0.22 4.42 -0.53
N GLU A 126 -0.74 5.14 0.03
CA GLU A 126 -2.16 5.02 -0.31
C GLU A 126 -2.44 5.40 -1.76
N GLN A 127 -1.74 6.42 -2.29
CA GLN A 127 -1.86 6.76 -3.70
C GLN A 127 -1.38 5.61 -4.59
N ARG A 128 -0.31 4.92 -4.17
CA ARG A 128 0.18 3.73 -4.89
C ARG A 128 -0.82 2.58 -4.78
N ALA A 129 -1.32 2.30 -3.59
CA ALA A 129 -2.30 1.25 -3.33
C ALA A 129 -3.56 1.48 -4.17
N ALA A 130 -4.15 2.68 -4.12
CA ALA A 130 -5.32 3.06 -4.92
C ALA A 130 -5.06 2.90 -6.44
N ASP A 131 -3.94 3.41 -6.96
CA ASP A 131 -3.58 3.25 -8.39
C ASP A 131 -3.50 1.75 -8.80
N GLN A 132 -2.98 0.88 -7.92
CA GLN A 132 -2.89 -0.55 -8.17
C GLN A 132 -4.25 -1.24 -8.08
N MET A 133 -5.04 -0.89 -7.07
CA MET A 133 -6.37 -1.45 -6.85
C MET A 133 -7.35 -1.08 -7.96
N ASP A 134 -7.31 0.16 -8.46
CA ASP A 134 -8.07 0.59 -9.64
C ASP A 134 -7.77 -0.28 -10.87
N MET A 135 -6.49 -0.56 -11.11
CA MET A 135 -6.06 -1.42 -12.21
C MET A 135 -6.56 -2.85 -12.02
N LEU A 136 -6.52 -3.38 -10.79
CA LEU A 136 -7.03 -4.71 -10.47
C LEU A 136 -8.55 -4.79 -10.61
N VAL A 137 -9.32 -3.81 -10.12
CA VAL A 137 -10.78 -3.74 -10.28
C VAL A 137 -11.14 -3.70 -11.76
N LYS A 138 -10.45 -2.87 -12.56
CA LYS A 138 -10.68 -2.77 -14.02
C LYS A 138 -10.55 -4.10 -14.75
N HIS A 139 -9.67 -4.99 -14.29
CA HIS A 139 -9.37 -6.25 -14.97
C HIS A 139 -10.01 -7.49 -14.33
N PHE A 140 -10.24 -7.45 -13.02
CA PHE A 140 -10.62 -8.59 -12.19
C PHE A 140 -11.77 -8.30 -11.23
N GLY A 141 -12.38 -7.11 -11.31
CA GLY A 141 -13.54 -6.77 -10.47
C GLY A 141 -14.62 -7.84 -10.54
N ASP A 142 -14.92 -8.37 -11.73
CA ASP A 142 -15.92 -9.42 -11.93
C ASP A 142 -15.36 -10.85 -11.87
N HIS A 143 -14.11 -11.02 -11.45
CA HIS A 143 -13.53 -12.36 -11.29
C HIS A 143 -14.29 -13.12 -10.18
N PRO A 144 -14.77 -14.35 -10.42
CA PRO A 144 -15.62 -15.07 -9.47
C PRO A 144 -14.94 -15.36 -8.14
N GLU A 145 -13.61 -15.45 -8.15
CA GLU A 145 -12.84 -15.78 -6.96
C GLU A 145 -12.37 -14.55 -6.16
N VAL A 146 -11.72 -13.60 -6.83
CA VAL A 146 -11.00 -12.47 -6.18
C VAL A 146 -11.74 -11.15 -6.31
N GLY A 147 -12.74 -11.05 -7.19
CA GLY A 147 -13.36 -9.78 -7.55
C GLY A 147 -14.05 -9.05 -6.40
N LYS A 148 -14.71 -9.79 -5.51
CA LYS A 148 -15.30 -9.24 -4.28
C LYS A 148 -14.23 -8.68 -3.32
N ALA A 149 -13.12 -9.41 -3.15
CA ALA A 149 -12.01 -8.99 -2.30
C ALA A 149 -11.34 -7.73 -2.86
N ILE A 150 -11.01 -7.72 -4.15
CA ILE A 150 -10.35 -6.60 -4.82
C ILE A 150 -11.21 -5.32 -4.75
N ARG A 151 -12.53 -5.42 -4.99
CA ARG A 151 -13.42 -4.25 -4.89
C ARG A 151 -13.51 -3.69 -3.48
N MET A 152 -13.51 -4.55 -2.47
CA MET A 152 -13.54 -4.12 -1.08
C MET A 152 -12.27 -3.36 -0.70
N ILE A 153 -11.10 -3.97 -0.97
CA ILE A 153 -9.81 -3.35 -0.70
C ILE A 153 -9.72 -2.00 -1.43
N CYS A 154 -10.09 -1.94 -2.71
CA CYS A 154 -10.11 -0.70 -3.48
C CYS A 154 -10.93 0.42 -2.83
N ASN A 155 -12.13 0.10 -2.34
CA ASN A 155 -12.98 1.09 -1.67
C ASN A 155 -12.37 1.58 -0.34
N ASP A 156 -11.64 0.72 0.36
CA ASP A 156 -10.95 1.10 1.60
C ASP A 156 -9.74 1.99 1.27
N GLU A 157 -8.95 1.67 0.24
CA GLU A 157 -7.81 2.51 -0.18
C GLU A 157 -8.24 3.91 -0.63
N ASP A 158 -9.38 4.03 -1.32
CA ASP A 158 -9.94 5.33 -1.64
C ASP A 158 -10.28 6.15 -0.38
N ASN A 159 -10.71 5.48 0.69
CA ASN A 159 -10.99 6.14 1.98
C ASN A 159 -9.71 6.51 2.72
N HIS A 160 -8.68 5.65 2.71
CA HIS A 160 -7.37 5.94 3.27
C HIS A 160 -6.75 7.15 2.58
N LEU A 161 -6.74 7.16 1.24
CA LEU A 161 -6.23 8.27 0.45
C LEU A 161 -7.01 9.57 0.71
N ALA A 162 -8.34 9.51 0.76
CA ALA A 162 -9.17 10.67 1.09
C ALA A 162 -8.83 11.23 2.48
N TYR A 163 -8.69 10.35 3.48
CA TYR A 163 -8.28 10.72 4.83
C TYR A 163 -6.91 11.42 4.84
N CYS A 164 -5.89 10.86 4.20
CA CYS A 164 -4.56 11.49 4.15
C CYS A 164 -4.61 12.88 3.50
N HIS A 165 -5.38 13.01 2.42
CA HIS A 165 -5.58 14.29 1.74
C HIS A 165 -6.20 15.34 2.68
N GLU A 166 -7.28 14.99 3.38
CA GLU A 166 -8.00 15.88 4.27
C GLU A 166 -7.13 16.34 5.45
N GLU A 167 -6.47 15.40 6.14
CA GLU A 167 -5.66 15.73 7.32
C GLU A 167 -4.41 16.54 6.95
N LEU A 168 -3.73 16.20 5.85
CA LEU A 168 -2.58 16.98 5.38
C LEU A 168 -2.98 18.40 4.96
N LEU A 169 -4.15 18.58 4.34
CA LEU A 169 -4.66 19.91 4.03
C LEU A 169 -4.99 20.72 5.29
N GLY A 170 -5.58 20.07 6.31
CA GLY A 170 -5.82 20.68 7.62
C GLY A 170 -4.52 21.15 8.28
N LEU A 171 -3.50 20.30 8.32
CA LEU A 171 -2.18 20.64 8.86
C LEU A 171 -1.45 21.71 8.01
N ALA A 172 -1.63 21.70 6.69
CA ALA A 172 -1.10 22.73 5.83
C ALA A 172 -1.70 24.10 6.15
N TYR A 173 -3.02 24.16 6.37
CA TYR A 173 -3.72 25.38 6.81
C TYR A 173 -3.26 25.85 8.20
N ALA A 174 -2.91 24.91 9.09
CA ALA A 174 -2.35 25.22 10.41
C ALA A 174 -0.89 25.71 10.37
N GLY A 175 -0.27 25.80 9.19
CA GLY A 175 1.05 26.39 8.99
C GLY A 175 2.16 25.41 8.63
N HIS A 176 1.87 24.11 8.50
CA HIS A 176 2.89 23.10 8.23
C HIS A 176 3.18 22.83 6.74
N GLY A 177 2.60 23.60 5.82
CA GLY A 177 2.62 23.31 4.38
C GLY A 177 4.01 23.08 3.77
N ARG A 178 5.04 23.84 4.19
CA ARG A 178 6.42 23.65 3.68
C ARG A 178 7.02 22.31 4.11
N THR A 179 6.80 21.91 5.35
CA THR A 179 7.28 20.64 5.88
C THR A 179 6.57 19.49 5.16
N ILE A 180 5.24 19.56 5.04
CA ILE A 180 4.44 18.57 4.30
C ILE A 180 4.95 18.41 2.86
N GLN A 181 5.15 19.51 2.14
CA GLN A 181 5.60 19.46 0.75
C GLN A 181 6.99 18.83 0.60
N ARG A 182 7.92 19.15 1.52
CA ARG A 182 9.26 18.53 1.54
C ARG A 182 9.14 17.02 1.79
N THR A 183 8.42 16.64 2.84
CA THR A 183 8.28 15.23 3.25
C THR A 183 7.58 14.42 2.17
N LEU A 184 6.46 14.91 1.59
CA LEU A 184 5.78 14.25 0.47
C LEU A 184 6.72 14.01 -0.71
N ARG A 185 7.55 15.00 -1.06
CA ARG A 185 8.52 14.86 -2.16
C ARG A 185 9.60 13.84 -1.86
N GLU A 186 10.14 13.84 -0.65
CA GLU A 186 11.15 12.87 -0.20
C GLU A 186 10.57 11.45 -0.23
N CYS A 187 9.37 11.26 0.34
CA CYS A 187 8.62 10.01 0.30
C CYS A 187 8.36 9.55 -1.13
N ALA A 188 7.79 10.40 -1.99
CA ALA A 188 7.45 10.03 -3.37
C ALA A 188 8.68 9.61 -4.20
N LEU A 189 9.81 10.30 -4.06
CA LEU A 189 11.02 9.96 -4.83
C LEU A 189 11.67 8.65 -4.35
N ALA A 190 11.61 8.37 -3.05
CA ALA A 190 12.08 7.11 -2.51
C ALA A 190 11.13 5.96 -2.85
N GLU A 191 9.82 6.18 -2.74
CA GLU A 191 8.77 5.21 -3.06
C GLU A 191 8.88 4.72 -4.49
N ILE A 192 8.95 5.60 -5.50
CA ILE A 192 9.00 5.16 -6.90
C ILE A 192 10.20 4.26 -7.19
N ALA A 193 11.31 4.46 -6.46
CA ALA A 193 12.49 3.64 -6.59
C ALA A 193 12.34 2.30 -5.86
N VAL A 194 11.70 2.27 -4.68
CA VAL A 194 11.38 1.02 -3.98
C VAL A 194 10.34 0.21 -4.76
N TYR A 195 9.28 0.86 -5.24
CA TYR A 195 8.24 0.23 -6.05
C TYR A 195 8.80 -0.43 -7.32
N ARG A 196 9.76 0.23 -7.99
CA ARG A 196 10.51 -0.37 -9.10
C ARG A 196 11.24 -1.65 -8.66
N ASP A 197 11.99 -1.58 -7.57
CA ASP A 197 12.83 -2.68 -7.10
C ASP A 197 11.97 -3.89 -6.69
N VAL A 198 10.90 -3.64 -5.91
CA VAL A 198 9.90 -4.64 -5.53
C VAL A 198 9.20 -5.22 -6.76
N SER A 199 8.74 -4.38 -7.69
CA SER A 199 8.08 -4.87 -8.92
C SER A 199 8.99 -5.77 -9.74
N LEU A 200 10.28 -5.43 -9.86
CA LEU A 200 11.26 -6.28 -10.54
C LEU A 200 11.46 -7.61 -9.81
N ALA A 201 11.57 -7.58 -8.48
CA ALA A 201 11.72 -8.77 -7.66
C ALA A 201 10.50 -9.70 -7.76
N VAL A 202 9.29 -9.17 -7.58
CA VAL A 202 8.04 -9.93 -7.71
C VAL A 202 7.96 -10.54 -9.10
N MET A 203 8.20 -9.77 -10.17
CA MET A 203 8.16 -10.32 -11.54
C MET A 203 9.24 -11.37 -11.81
N ASP A 204 10.39 -11.29 -11.13
CA ASP A 204 11.43 -12.31 -11.23
C ASP A 204 10.99 -13.63 -10.59
N HIS A 205 10.39 -13.58 -9.39
CA HIS A 205 9.82 -14.74 -8.73
C HIS A 205 8.67 -15.35 -9.54
N MET A 206 7.71 -14.53 -9.99
CA MET A 206 6.61 -14.99 -10.83
C MET A 206 7.12 -15.62 -12.13
N GLY A 207 8.11 -14.99 -12.77
CA GLY A 207 8.71 -15.52 -14.00
C GLY A 207 9.46 -16.84 -13.82
N ARG A 208 10.00 -17.11 -12.62
CA ARG A 208 10.61 -18.41 -12.29
C ARG A 208 9.55 -19.48 -12.05
N ILE A 209 8.53 -19.19 -11.25
CA ILE A 209 7.43 -20.11 -10.94
C ILE A 209 6.66 -20.49 -12.22
N LEU A 210 6.25 -19.48 -12.99
CA LEU A 210 5.45 -19.64 -14.21
C LEU A 210 6.30 -19.99 -15.45
N LYS A 211 7.62 -20.15 -15.27
CA LYS A 211 8.58 -20.51 -16.33
C LYS A 211 8.49 -19.60 -17.56
N TRP A 212 8.34 -18.29 -17.34
CA TRP A 212 8.20 -17.34 -18.44
C TRP A 212 9.42 -17.33 -19.36
N PRO A 213 9.22 -17.24 -20.70
CA PRO A 213 10.31 -17.08 -21.64
C PRO A 213 11.16 -15.85 -21.32
N ARG A 214 12.47 -15.92 -21.61
CA ARG A 214 13.41 -14.81 -21.38
C ARG A 214 12.94 -13.50 -22.01
N ALA A 215 12.34 -13.56 -23.20
CA ALA A 215 11.79 -12.40 -23.89
C ALA A 215 10.66 -11.71 -23.08
N LYS A 216 9.75 -12.49 -22.48
CA LYS A 216 8.66 -11.96 -21.64
C LYS A 216 9.22 -11.28 -20.38
N ARG A 217 10.15 -11.95 -19.69
CA ARG A 217 10.82 -11.39 -18.49
C ARG A 217 11.57 -10.09 -18.80
N ALA A 218 12.28 -10.05 -19.93
CA ALA A 218 12.96 -8.85 -20.39
C ALA A 218 11.99 -7.72 -20.71
N ALA A 219 10.89 -8.01 -21.43
CA ALA A 219 9.86 -7.02 -21.76
C ALA A 219 9.21 -6.41 -20.50
N LEU A 220 8.83 -7.25 -19.53
CA LEU A 220 8.28 -6.79 -18.24
C LEU A 220 9.28 -5.92 -17.47
N SER A 221 10.54 -6.36 -17.40
CA SER A 221 11.60 -5.59 -16.73
C SER A 221 11.85 -4.24 -17.38
N MET A 222 11.81 -4.16 -18.72
CA MET A 222 11.90 -2.89 -19.44
C MET A 222 10.68 -2.01 -19.18
N GLY A 223 9.47 -2.59 -19.13
CA GLY A 223 8.25 -1.88 -18.77
C GLY A 223 8.33 -1.23 -17.39
N ILE A 224 8.78 -1.98 -16.37
CA ILE A 224 8.95 -1.48 -15.00
C ILE A 224 9.98 -0.35 -14.95
N ARG A 225 11.13 -0.51 -15.62
CA ARG A 225 12.16 0.54 -15.69
C ARG A 225 11.68 1.78 -16.45
N GLY A 226 10.87 1.60 -17.49
CA GLY A 226 10.24 2.68 -18.24
C GLY A 226 9.23 3.46 -17.38
N MET A 227 8.38 2.76 -16.62
CA MET A 227 7.46 3.37 -15.67
C MET A 227 8.24 4.16 -14.61
N TYR A 228 9.30 3.59 -14.04
CA TYR A 228 10.18 4.30 -13.11
C TYR A 228 10.76 5.57 -13.73
N ALA A 229 11.24 5.53 -14.97
CA ALA A 229 11.78 6.70 -15.64
C ALA A 229 10.71 7.80 -15.85
N TYR A 230 9.49 7.41 -16.22
CA TYR A 230 8.35 8.32 -16.33
C TYR A 230 8.00 8.95 -14.98
N GLU A 231 7.88 8.14 -13.92
CA GLU A 231 7.57 8.61 -12.57
C GLU A 231 8.67 9.54 -12.08
N ARG A 232 9.94 9.23 -12.34
CA ARG A 232 11.08 10.05 -11.96
C ARG A 232 11.15 11.38 -12.71
N ALA A 233 10.73 11.41 -13.97
CA ALA A 233 10.74 12.61 -14.82
C ALA A 233 9.63 13.60 -14.44
N GLY A 234 8.47 13.11 -13.99
CA GLY A 234 7.36 13.99 -13.61
C GLY A 234 6.13 13.30 -13.04
N GLY A 235 5.99 11.99 -13.23
CA GLY A 235 4.83 11.25 -12.72
C GLY A 235 4.70 11.27 -11.19
N TRP A 236 5.80 11.46 -10.45
CA TRP A 236 5.80 11.60 -8.98
C TRP A 236 4.96 12.77 -8.47
N ARG A 237 4.69 13.78 -9.33
CA ARG A 237 3.87 14.95 -8.94
C ARG A 237 2.47 14.55 -8.49
N ARG A 238 1.91 13.49 -9.08
CA ARG A 238 0.58 12.98 -8.70
C ARG A 238 0.53 12.44 -7.27
N MET A 239 1.67 11.98 -6.74
CA MET A 239 1.81 11.43 -5.39
C MET A 239 2.01 12.51 -4.33
N VAL A 240 2.22 13.76 -4.72
CA VAL A 240 2.45 14.88 -3.78
C VAL A 240 1.40 15.97 -3.88
N ASP A 241 0.57 15.96 -4.92
CA ASP A 241 -0.49 16.95 -5.09
C ASP A 241 -1.61 16.74 -4.08
N LEU A 242 -1.96 17.75 -3.29
CA LEU A 242 -3.02 17.66 -2.29
C LEU A 242 -4.27 18.39 -2.78
N ARG A 243 -5.36 17.65 -2.92
CA ARG A 243 -6.71 18.14 -3.22
C ARG A 243 -7.70 17.73 -2.14
N MET A 244 -8.69 18.57 -1.86
CA MET A 244 -9.77 18.20 -0.95
C MET A 244 -10.55 17.01 -1.55
N PRO A 245 -10.72 15.90 -0.82
CA PRO A 245 -11.45 14.74 -1.34
C PRO A 245 -12.95 15.05 -1.47
N GLU A 246 -13.63 14.34 -2.36
CA GLU A 246 -15.09 14.42 -2.51
C GLU A 246 -15.79 13.84 -1.27
N ARG A 247 -15.33 12.68 -0.80
CA ARG A 247 -15.75 12.09 0.47
C ARG A 247 -14.91 12.66 1.61
N ARG A 248 -15.55 13.44 2.48
CA ARG A 248 -14.95 13.96 3.71
C ARG A 248 -15.18 13.01 4.87
N ASP A 249 -14.30 13.09 5.86
CA ASP A 249 -14.32 12.27 7.06
C ASP A 249 -14.46 10.77 6.75
N ALA A 250 -13.74 10.32 5.73
CA ALA A 250 -13.86 8.96 5.19
C ALA A 250 -13.64 7.88 6.26
N LEU A 251 -12.79 8.17 7.26
CA LEU A 251 -12.48 7.31 8.39
C LEU A 251 -13.15 7.71 9.72
N GLY A 252 -14.12 8.62 9.73
CA GLY A 252 -14.77 9.09 10.97
C GLY A 252 -15.74 8.10 11.64
N GLY A 253 -16.22 7.10 10.91
CA GLY A 253 -17.06 6.00 11.43
C GLY A 253 -16.25 4.77 11.89
N PRO A 254 -16.88 3.74 12.48
CA PRO A 254 -16.21 2.47 12.79
C PRO A 254 -15.78 1.71 11.52
N ALA A 255 -14.76 0.84 11.64
CA ALA A 255 -14.34 -0.05 10.56
C ALA A 255 -15.45 -1.05 10.18
N GLU A 256 -15.63 -1.29 8.88
CA GLU A 256 -16.59 -2.29 8.41
C GLU A 256 -16.03 -3.72 8.56
N PRO A 257 -16.86 -4.70 8.97
CA PRO A 257 -16.41 -6.06 9.15
C PRO A 257 -16.00 -6.71 7.82
N ALA A 258 -14.99 -7.58 7.88
CA ALA A 258 -14.59 -8.40 6.74
C ALA A 258 -15.77 -9.27 6.26
N PRO A 259 -15.95 -9.47 4.94
CA PRO A 259 -16.99 -10.33 4.41
C PRO A 259 -16.65 -11.79 4.74
N ALA A 260 -17.68 -12.59 5.03
CA ALA A 260 -17.53 -14.03 5.07
C ALA A 260 -17.18 -14.54 3.65
N PHE A 261 -16.15 -15.38 3.56
CA PHE A 261 -15.69 -16.07 2.34
C PHE A 261 -15.81 -17.58 2.50
#